data_AF-A0A4P9YJZ7-F1
#
_entry.id   AF-A0A4P9YJZ7-F1
#
_cell.length_a   1.000
_cell.length_b   1.000
_cell.length_c   1.000
_cell.angle_alpha   90.00
_cell.angle_beta   90.00
_cell.angle_gamma   90.00
#
_symmetry.space_group_name_H-M   'P 1'
#
loop_
_entity.id
_entity.type
_entity.pdbx_description
1 polymer ?
#
loop_
_entity_poly.entity_id
_entity_poly.type
_entity_poly.pdbx_seq_one_letter_code
_entity_poly.pdbx_strand_id
1 'polypeptide(L)' 'MTLKLYSYYRSSCSWRVRIALNLKKIEYQIVPVNLLKNEQNSGEYSHINPSHLVP' A
#
# COMPACT_ATOMS: atom_id res chain seq x y z
N MET A 1 4.16 13.79 -10.96
CA MET A 1 3.19 12.93 -10.25
C MET A 1 3.94 11.68 -9.82
N THR A 2 4.14 11.49 -8.52
CA THR A 2 4.92 10.36 -7.99
C THR A 2 3.97 9.22 -7.62
N LEU A 3 4.31 7.99 -8.01
CA LEU A 3 3.50 6.81 -7.74
C LEU A 3 3.40 6.59 -6.22
N LYS A 4 2.19 6.35 -5.70
CA LYS A 4 1.97 6.09 -4.27
C LYS A 4 1.65 4.62 -4.05
N LEU A 5 2.40 3.98 -3.17
CA LEU A 5 2.16 2.61 -2.72
C LEU A 5 1.61 2.63 -1.30
N TYR A 6 0.32 2.36 -1.16
CA TYR A 6 -0.27 2.11 0.15
C TYR A 6 0.24 0.76 0.65
N SER A 7 0.85 0.74 1.83
CA SER A 7 1.69 -0.39 2.23
C SER A 7 1.61 -0.67 3.71
N TYR A 8 1.53 -1.95 4.04
CA TYR A 8 1.78 -2.41 5.40
C TYR A 8 3.09 -3.21 5.44
N TYR A 9 3.93 -2.95 6.44
CA TYR A 9 5.28 -3.51 6.49
C TYR A 9 5.29 -5.05 6.55
N ARG A 10 4.32 -5.66 7.27
CA ARG A 10 4.14 -7.11 7.40
C ARG A 10 3.19 -7.76 6.37
N SER A 11 2.67 -7.00 5.40
CA SER A 11 1.84 -7.59 4.33
C SER A 11 2.71 -8.27 3.26
N SER A 12 2.47 -9.55 3.01
CA SER A 12 3.13 -10.30 1.93
C SER A 12 2.76 -9.76 0.55
N CYS A 13 1.50 -9.35 0.36
CA CYS A 13 1.05 -8.72 -0.89
C CYS A 13 1.80 -7.42 -1.14
N SER A 14 1.95 -6.57 -0.12
CA SER A 14 2.67 -5.30 -0.24
C SER A 14 4.16 -5.50 -0.47
N TRP A 15 4.74 -6.56 0.11
CA TRP A 15 6.12 -6.96 -0.12
C TRP A 15 6.40 -7.29 -1.59
N ARG A 16 5.51 -8.05 -2.25
CA ARG A 16 5.66 -8.41 -3.67
C ARG A 16 5.71 -7.16 -4.57
N VAL A 17 4.85 -6.17 -4.31
CA VAL A 17 4.81 -4.92 -5.08
C VAL A 17 6.07 -4.08 -4.84
N ARG A 18 6.53 -3.95 -3.58
CA ARG A 18 7.80 -3.26 -3.27
C ARG A 18 8.97 -3.89 -4.02
N ILE A 19 9.09 -5.22 -4.03
CA ILE A 19 10.15 -5.91 -4.79
C ILE A 19 10.05 -5.54 -6.28
N ALA A 20 8.86 -5.68 -6.88
CA ALA A 20 8.68 -5.43 -8.31
C ALA A 20 9.07 -4.00 -8.71
N LEU A 21 8.65 -3.00 -7.92
CA LEU A 21 8.99 -1.59 -8.17
C LEU A 21 10.49 -1.34 -8.06
N ASN A 22 11.16 -1.89 -7.04
CA ASN A 22 12.61 -1.75 -6.89
C ASN A 22 13.38 -2.47 -8.01
N LEU A 23 12.96 -3.68 -8.40
CA LEU A 23 13.57 -4.41 -9.52
C LEU A 23 13.44 -3.66 -10.84
N LYS A 24 12.30 -2.97 -11.05
CA LYS A 24 12.04 -2.15 -12.24
C LYS A 24 12.60 -0.73 -12.14
N LYS A 25 13.23 -0.36 -11.02
CA LYS A 25 13.76 0.99 -10.75
C LYS A 25 12.71 2.10 -10.96
N ILE A 26 11.46 1.81 -10.59
CA ILE A 26 10.38 2.78 -10.64
C ILE A 26 10.38 3.56 -9.33
N GLU A 27 10.40 4.89 -9.41
CA GLU A 27 10.26 5.74 -8.22
C GLU A 27 8.82 5.73 -7.69
N TYR A 28 8.70 5.54 -6.39
CA TYR A 28 7.42 5.56 -5.69
C TYR A 28 7.58 6.05 -4.25
N GLN A 29 6.48 6.56 -3.70
CA GLN A 29 6.35 6.92 -2.28
C GLN A 29 5.56 5.84 -1.55
N ILE A 30 6.02 5.46 -0.36
CA ILE A 30 5.28 4.54 0.51
C ILE A 30 4.33 5.36 1.38
N VAL A 31 3.04 5.02 1.33
CA VAL A 31 2.03 5.53 2.26
C VAL A 31 1.70 4.40 3.23
N PRO A 32 2.08 4.51 4.52
CA PRO A 32 1.84 3.44 5.48
C PRO A 32 0.33 3.33 5.77
N VAL A 33 -0.17 2.10 5.81
CA VAL A 33 -1.54 1.77 6.26
C VAL A 33 -1.44 0.73 7.36
N ASN A 34 -1.90 1.06 8.56
CA ASN A 34 -1.80 0.19 9.73
C ASN A 34 -2.99 -0.75 9.82
N LEU A 35 -2.76 -2.01 9.41
CA LEU A 35 -3.77 -3.05 9.48
C LEU A 35 -4.18 -3.42 10.92
N LEU A 36 -3.30 -3.24 11.91
CA LEU A 36 -3.62 -3.51 13.32
C LEU A 36 -4.57 -2.46 13.92
N LYS A 37 -4.58 -1.26 13.35
CA LYS A 37 -5.50 -0.18 13.72
C LYS A 37 -6.75 -0.14 12.85
N ASN A 38 -6.94 -1.10 11.95
CA ASN A 38 -8.03 -1.13 10.97
C ASN A 38 -8.10 0.12 10.08
N GLU A 39 -6.96 0.75 9.76
CA GLU A 39 -6.92 1.94 8.91
C GLU A 39 -7.43 1.67 7.48
N GLN A 40 -7.34 0.43 7.01
CA GLN A 40 -7.88 0.00 5.72
C GLN A 40 -9.42 0.03 5.65
N ASN A 41 -10.10 0.04 6.81
CA ASN A 41 -11.56 0.16 6.89
C ASN A 41 -12.00 1.62 7.09
N SER A 42 -11.07 2.57 7.12
CA SER A 42 -11.42 3.99 7.18
C SER A 42 -12.17 4.42 5.91
N GLY A 43 -13.10 5.36 6.06
CA GLY A 43 -13.81 5.94 4.91
C GLY A 43 -12.83 6.49 3.87
N GLU A 44 -11.76 7.14 4.33
CA GLU A 44 -10.70 7.69 3.46
C GLU A 44 -10.01 6.60 2.62
N TYR A 45 -9.66 5.46 3.21
CA TYR A 45 -9.04 4.36 2.47
C TYR A 45 -10.01 3.62 1.54
N SER A 46 -11.29 3.59 1.89
CA SER A 46 -12.35 2.96 1.09
C SER A 46 -12.48 3.62 -0.29
N HIS A 47 -12.24 4.92 -0.38
CA HIS A 47 -12.20 5.66 -1.64
C HIS A 47 -10.98 5.31 -2.51
N ILE A 48 -9.91 4.80 -1.91
CA ILE A 48 -8.69 4.38 -2.60
C ILE A 48 -8.80 2.93 -3.06
N ASN A 49 -9.22 2.03 -2.15
CA ASN A 49 -9.44 0.63 -2.44
C ASN A 49 -10.75 0.15 -1.77
N PRO A 50 -11.84 0.00 -2.53
CA PRO A 50 -13.13 -0.48 -2.02
C PRO A 50 -13.09 -1.89 -1.41
N SER A 51 -12.06 -2.68 -1.72
CA SER A 51 -11.87 -4.01 -1.13
C SER A 51 -11.24 -3.97 0.27
N HIS A 52 -10.83 -2.79 0.77
CA HIS A 52 -10.22 -2.60 2.10
C HIS A 52 -8.97 -3.46 2.35
N LEU A 53 -8.16 -3.69 1.32
CA LEU A 53 -6.93 -4.49 1.39
C LEU A 53 -5.71 -3.68 0.95
N VAL A 54 -4.53 -4.10 1.40
CA VAL A 54 -3.23 -3.57 0.94
C VAL A 54 -2.45 -4.67 0.19
N PRO A 55 -1.52 -4.31 -0.72
CA PRO A 55 -1.12 -2.97 -1.14
C PRO A 55 -2.18 -2.23 -1.96
#